data_AF-A0A023G5G8-F1
#
_entry.id   AF-A0A023G5G8-F1
#
_cell.length_a   1.000
_cell.length_b   1.000
_cell.length_c   1.000
_cell.angle_alpha   90.00
_cell.angle_beta   90.00
_cell.angle_gamma   90.00
#
_symmetry.space_group_name_H-M   'P 1'
#
loop_
_entity.id
_entity.type
_entity.pdbx_description
1 polymer ?
#
loop_
_entity_poly.entity_id
_entity_poly.type
_entity_poly.pdbx_seq_one_letter_code
_entity_poly.pdbx_strand_id
1 'polypeptide(L)'
;VFLKGKNLVESIQATNKVPADGLQQELRDKASKMSTIPEVACTRVGLFRHPTDCSRFYECYYDKWLQKYTVHEFECPIKLAFDSSVSACSSEGYEKLCSKKSAAAA
;
A
#
# COMPACT_ATOMS: atom_id res chain seq x y z
N VAL A 1 -24.44 26.01 53.29
CA VAL A 1 -24.09 26.51 51.94
C VAL A 1 -22.98 25.62 51.40
N PHE A 2 -23.33 24.59 50.62
CA PHE A 2 -22.36 23.67 50.01
C PHE A 2 -22.15 24.11 48.56
N LEU A 3 -21.04 24.81 48.30
CA LEU A 3 -20.66 25.17 46.94
C LEU A 3 -20.06 23.92 46.26
N LYS A 4 -20.84 23.29 45.39
CA LYS A 4 -20.40 22.22 44.48
C LYS A 4 -19.17 22.71 43.70
N GLY A 5 -18.03 22.08 43.96
CA GLY A 5 -16.85 22.17 43.10
C GLY A 5 -17.21 21.61 41.72
N LYS A 6 -17.30 22.49 40.72
CA LYS A 6 -17.38 22.10 39.32
C LYS A 6 -15.98 21.63 38.92
N ASN A 7 -15.85 20.35 38.58
CA ASN A 7 -14.64 19.80 37.97
C ASN A 7 -14.42 20.50 36.63
N LEU A 8 -13.32 21.25 36.51
CA LEU A 8 -12.85 21.85 35.27
C LEU A 8 -12.16 20.77 34.42
N VAL A 9 -12.91 19.72 34.05
CA VAL A 9 -12.44 18.61 33.20
C VAL A 9 -13.14 18.63 31.83
N GLU A 10 -13.68 19.77 31.42
CA GLU A 10 -14.30 19.93 30.08
C GLU A 10 -13.64 20.99 29.19
N SER A 11 -12.47 21.53 29.54
CA SER A 11 -11.75 22.48 28.67
C SER A 11 -10.44 21.97 28.07
N ILE A 12 -10.02 20.74 28.34
CA ILE A 12 -8.84 20.13 27.70
C ILE A 12 -9.23 19.33 26.43
N GLN A 13 -10.52 19.15 26.17
CA GLN A 13 -11.01 18.33 25.05
C GLN A 13 -11.13 19.07 23.70
N ALA A 14 -10.57 20.28 23.56
CA ALA A 14 -10.77 21.10 22.34
C ALA A 14 -9.50 21.42 21.53
N THR A 15 -8.30 20.95 21.92
CA THR A 15 -7.05 21.24 21.16
C THR A 15 -6.20 20.02 20.83
N ASN A 16 -6.67 18.80 21.08
CA ASN A 16 -6.06 17.56 20.57
C ASN A 16 -7.12 16.67 19.91
N LYS A 17 -7.76 17.16 18.85
CA LYS A 17 -8.42 16.28 17.89
C LYS A 17 -7.87 16.56 16.51
N VAL A 18 -6.58 16.25 16.34
CA VAL A 18 -6.04 15.91 15.03
C VAL A 18 -6.66 14.56 14.69
N PRO A 19 -7.59 14.43 13.72
CA PRO A 19 -7.89 13.14 13.17
C PRO A 19 -6.69 12.82 12.27
N ALA A 20 -5.72 12.07 12.82
CA ALA A 20 -4.59 11.53 12.06
C ALA A 20 -5.02 10.67 10.86
N ASP A 21 -6.31 10.34 10.78
CA ASP A 21 -6.98 9.61 9.71
C ASP A 21 -7.08 10.39 8.39
N GLY A 22 -7.26 11.72 8.41
CA GLY A 22 -7.60 12.46 7.18
C GLY A 22 -6.45 12.54 6.16
N LEU A 23 -5.24 12.86 6.62
CA LEU A 23 -4.08 12.98 5.73
C LEU A 23 -3.62 11.62 5.19
N GLN A 24 -3.73 10.57 6.03
CA GLN A 24 -3.44 9.18 5.64
C GLN A 24 -4.44 8.68 4.60
N GLN A 25 -5.72 9.00 4.78
CA GLN A 25 -6.79 8.61 3.85
C GLN A 25 -6.62 9.27 2.49
N GLU A 26 -6.35 10.58 2.42
CA GLU A 26 -6.09 11.27 1.15
C GLU A 26 -4.84 10.77 0.42
N LEU A 27 -3.78 10.42 1.17
CA LEU A 27 -2.57 9.79 0.62
C LEU A 27 -2.85 8.37 0.11
N ARG A 28 -3.70 7.61 0.81
CA ARG A 28 -4.12 6.25 0.41
C ARG A 28 -5.02 6.28 -0.82
N ASP A 29 -5.97 7.22 -0.89
CA ASP A 29 -6.85 7.40 -2.03
C ASP A 29 -6.06 7.92 -3.25
N LYS A 30 -5.05 8.78 -3.03
CA LYS A 30 -4.08 9.14 -4.09
C LYS A 30 -3.21 7.96 -4.52
N ALA A 31 -2.72 7.14 -3.59
CA ALA A 31 -1.93 5.95 -3.90
C ALA A 31 -2.77 4.90 -4.65
N SER A 32 -4.03 4.72 -4.25
CA SER A 32 -4.99 3.86 -4.94
C SER A 32 -5.36 4.38 -6.33
N LYS A 33 -5.35 5.70 -6.54
CA LYS A 33 -5.53 6.32 -7.87
C LYS A 33 -4.28 6.29 -8.73
N MET A 34 -3.10 6.20 -8.13
CA MET A 34 -1.81 6.13 -8.83
C MET A 34 -1.45 4.69 -9.18
N SER A 35 -1.91 3.72 -8.40
CA SER A 35 -1.65 2.32 -8.66
C SER A 35 -2.44 1.87 -9.88
N THR A 36 -1.72 1.36 -10.88
CA THR A 36 -2.33 0.80 -12.11
C THR A 36 -2.80 -0.65 -11.88
N ILE A 37 -2.75 -1.11 -10.63
CA ILE A 37 -3.16 -2.45 -10.23
C ILE A 37 -4.68 -2.45 -10.05
N PRO A 38 -5.44 -3.22 -10.84
CA PRO A 38 -6.88 -3.28 -10.65
C PRO A 38 -7.19 -3.99 -9.31
N GLU A 39 -8.22 -3.53 -8.57
CA GLU A 39 -8.63 -4.12 -7.28
C GLU A 39 -8.93 -5.63 -7.40
N VAL A 40 -9.37 -6.06 -8.59
CA VAL A 40 -9.59 -7.48 -8.93
C VAL A 40 -8.30 -8.31 -9.04
N ALA A 41 -7.12 -7.71 -9.07
CA ALA A 41 -5.85 -8.42 -9.12
C ALA A 41 -5.55 -9.15 -7.81
N CYS A 42 -6.13 -8.71 -6.69
CA CYS A 42 -5.98 -9.34 -5.38
C CYS A 42 -7.14 -10.29 -5.09
N THR A 43 -7.02 -11.51 -5.59
CA THR A 43 -7.96 -12.60 -5.30
C THR A 43 -7.47 -13.54 -4.19
N ARG A 44 -6.17 -13.52 -3.89
CA ARG A 44 -5.53 -14.38 -2.89
C ARG A 44 -4.37 -13.65 -2.23
N VAL A 45 -4.09 -14.00 -0.98
CA VAL A 45 -2.95 -13.46 -0.24
C VAL A 45 -1.65 -13.91 -0.89
N GLY A 46 -0.71 -12.98 -1.07
CA GLY A 46 0.60 -13.26 -1.65
C GLY A 46 1.22 -12.06 -2.35
N LEU A 47 2.41 -12.29 -2.92
CA LEU A 47 3.18 -11.30 -3.64
C LEU A 47 3.10 -11.54 -5.16
N PHE A 48 2.88 -10.47 -5.92
CA PHE A 48 2.60 -10.52 -7.35
C PHE A 48 3.37 -9.45 -8.12
N ARG A 49 3.63 -9.73 -9.40
CA ARG A 49 4.33 -8.81 -10.30
C ARG A 49 3.41 -7.68 -10.73
N HIS A 50 3.93 -6.45 -10.77
CA HIS A 50 3.20 -5.34 -11.33
C HIS A 50 3.04 -5.51 -12.85
N PRO A 51 1.83 -5.28 -13.43
CA PRO A 51 1.56 -5.54 -14.84
C PRO A 51 2.30 -4.59 -15.79
N THR A 52 2.50 -3.33 -15.40
CA THR A 52 3.17 -2.31 -16.23
C THR A 52 4.66 -2.17 -15.92
N ASP A 53 5.08 -2.47 -14.69
CA ASP A 53 6.39 -2.08 -14.15
C ASP A 53 7.14 -3.28 -13.62
N CYS A 54 8.16 -3.71 -14.37
CA CYS A 54 8.90 -4.92 -14.05
C CYS A 54 9.75 -4.79 -12.76
N SER A 55 10.16 -3.56 -12.40
CA SER A 55 10.86 -3.28 -11.14
C SER A 55 9.93 -3.09 -9.95
N ARG A 56 8.60 -3.20 -10.14
CA ARG A 56 7.62 -3.04 -9.06
C ARG A 56 6.85 -4.34 -8.86
N PHE A 57 6.38 -4.52 -7.63
CA PHE A 57 5.54 -5.64 -7.25
C PHE A 57 4.53 -5.18 -6.23
N TYR A 58 3.50 -6.00 -6.03
CA TYR A 58 2.50 -5.71 -5.03
C TYR A 58 2.24 -6.92 -4.16
N GLU A 59 1.96 -6.64 -2.90
CA GLU A 59 1.48 -7.61 -1.93
C GLU A 59 -0.03 -7.45 -1.80
N CYS A 60 -0.75 -8.56 -1.97
CA CYS A 60 -2.14 -8.69 -1.57
C CYS A 60 -2.16 -9.19 -0.14
N TYR A 61 -2.61 -8.36 0.77
CA TYR A 61 -2.82 -8.71 2.17
C TYR A 61 -4.32 -8.77 2.46
N TYR A 62 -4.75 -9.70 3.32
CA TYR A 62 -6.14 -9.77 3.76
C TYR A 62 -6.26 -9.24 5.19
N ASP A 63 -6.82 -8.04 5.30
CA ASP A 63 -7.09 -7.42 6.59
C ASP A 63 -8.30 -8.08 7.24
N LYS A 64 -8.04 -8.96 8.23
CA LYS A 64 -9.10 -9.63 9.01
C LYS A 64 -10.01 -8.65 9.74
N TRP A 65 -9.49 -7.48 10.12
CA TRP A 65 -10.23 -6.43 10.83
C TRP A 65 -11.18 -5.66 9.93
N LEU A 66 -10.72 -5.32 8.73
CA LEU A 66 -11.51 -4.60 7.73
C LEU A 66 -12.34 -5.54 6.84
N GLN A 67 -12.10 -6.85 6.95
CA GLN A 67 -12.65 -7.89 6.09
C GLN A 67 -12.48 -7.56 4.60
N LYS A 68 -11.33 -6.97 4.24
CA LYS A 68 -11.04 -6.50 2.88
C LYS A 68 -9.62 -6.88 2.48
N TYR A 69 -9.42 -7.11 1.18
CA TYR A 69 -8.09 -7.19 0.58
C TYR A 69 -7.49 -5.80 0.44
N THR A 70 -6.27 -5.64 0.94
CA THR A 70 -5.44 -4.45 0.78
C THR A 70 -4.28 -4.76 -0.15
N VAL A 71 -3.92 -3.77 -0.97
CA VAL A 71 -2.84 -3.86 -1.93
C VAL A 71 -1.73 -2.94 -1.46
N HIS A 72 -0.53 -3.48 -1.33
CA HIS A 72 0.67 -2.73 -0.99
C HIS A 72 1.66 -2.81 -2.14
N GLU A 73 1.92 -1.69 -2.81
CA GLU A 73 2.87 -1.61 -3.90
C GLU A 73 4.28 -1.32 -3.35
N PHE A 74 5.26 -2.08 -3.82
CA PHE A 74 6.66 -1.98 -3.45
C PHE A 74 7.54 -1.93 -4.70
N GLU A 75 8.68 -1.25 -4.60
CA GLU A 75 9.67 -1.16 -5.66
C GLU A 75 10.91 -1.97 -5.30
N CYS A 76 11.40 -2.77 -6.24
CA CYS A 76 12.64 -3.50 -6.10
C CYS A 76 13.85 -2.56 -6.26
N PRO A 77 14.85 -2.62 -5.36
CA PRO A 77 16.06 -1.82 -5.48
C PRO A 77 16.94 -2.24 -6.68
N ILE A 78 17.81 -1.32 -7.13
CA ILE A 78 18.77 -1.37 -8.25
C ILE A 78 18.69 -2.64 -9.13
N LYS A 79 18.05 -2.50 -10.30
CA LYS A 79 18.09 -3.49 -11.41
C LYS A 79 17.68 -4.91 -10.98
N LEU A 80 16.70 -5.01 -10.08
CA LEU A 80 16.04 -6.26 -9.74
C LEU A 80 14.59 -6.21 -10.22
N ALA A 81 14.03 -7.38 -10.54
CA ALA A 81 12.61 -7.53 -10.79
C ALA A 81 12.05 -8.63 -9.90
N PHE A 82 10.76 -8.51 -9.60
CA PHE A 82 10.10 -9.48 -8.75
C PHE A 82 9.89 -10.81 -9.49
N ASP A 83 10.39 -11.88 -8.88
CA ASP A 83 10.21 -13.25 -9.34
C ASP A 83 9.17 -13.96 -8.49
N SER A 84 8.06 -14.35 -9.14
CA SER A 84 6.95 -15.06 -8.49
C SER A 84 7.32 -16.45 -7.99
N SER A 85 8.41 -17.04 -8.47
CA SER A 85 8.86 -18.40 -8.08
C SER A 85 9.47 -18.40 -6.68
N VAL A 86 10.21 -17.34 -6.35
CA VAL A 86 10.86 -17.14 -5.05
C VAL A 86 10.17 -16.09 -4.19
N SER A 87 9.12 -15.44 -4.72
CA SER A 87 8.41 -14.33 -4.09
C SER A 87 9.35 -13.21 -3.60
N ALA A 88 10.39 -12.90 -4.38
CA ALA A 88 11.42 -11.94 -4.02
C ALA A 88 11.99 -11.22 -5.25
N CYS A 89 12.65 -10.08 -5.03
CA CYS A 89 13.37 -9.36 -6.08
C CYS A 89 14.65 -10.14 -6.45
N SER A 90 14.76 -10.57 -7.71
CA SER A 90 15.93 -11.26 -8.24
C SER A 90 16.52 -10.53 -9.45
N SER A 91 17.83 -10.65 -9.65
CA SER A 91 18.52 -10.11 -10.83
C SER A 91 18.16 -10.88 -12.09
N GLU A 92 17.95 -12.19 -11.97
CA GLU A 92 17.47 -13.03 -13.07
C GLU A 92 16.09 -12.61 -13.57
N GLY A 93 15.19 -12.24 -12.66
CA GLY A 93 13.90 -11.68 -13.02
C GLY A 93 14.05 -10.40 -13.84
N TYR A 94 15.01 -9.54 -13.47
CA TYR A 94 15.26 -8.27 -14.16
C TYR A 94 15.74 -8.50 -15.59
N GLU A 95 16.69 -9.39 -15.80
CA GLU A 95 17.18 -9.71 -17.15
C GLU A 95 16.07 -10.32 -18.04
N LYS A 96 15.22 -11.16 -17.45
CA LYS A 96 14.14 -11.83 -18.19
C LYS A 96 12.97 -10.90 -18.52
N LEU A 97 12.60 -10.00 -17.61
CA LEU A 97 11.37 -9.22 -17.67
C LEU A 97 11.60 -7.73 -18.00
N CYS A 98 12.67 -7.13 -17.47
CA CYS A 98 13.00 -5.72 -17.69
C CYS A 98 13.96 -5.50 -18.84
N SER A 99 15.04 -6.28 -18.95
CA SER A 99 16.05 -6.09 -20.02
C SER A 99 15.51 -6.41 -21.41
N LYS A 100 14.39 -7.15 -21.51
CA LYS A 100 13.69 -7.44 -22.77
C LYS A 100 12.58 -6.44 -23.14
N LYS A 101 12.44 -5.31 -22.43
CA LYS A 101 11.57 -4.18 -22.84
C LYS A 101 12.13 -3.39 -24.04
N SER A 102 12.62 -4.10 -25.05
CA SER A 102 12.84 -3.60 -26.41
C SER A 102 12.13 -4.44 -27.48
N ALA A 103 11.28 -5.42 -27.10
CA ALA A 103 10.64 -6.31 -28.10
C ALA A 103 9.17 -6.69 -27.84
N ALA A 104 8.42 -5.98 -26.98
CA ALA A 104 6.98 -6.27 -26.79
C ALA A 104 6.15 -4.98 -26.71
N ALA A 105 6.22 -4.18 -27.78
CA ALA A 105 5.24 -3.17 -28.16
C ALA A 105 5.47 -2.84 -29.64
N ALA A 106 5.03 -3.74 -30.53
CA ALA A 106 4.86 -3.51 -31.96
C ALA A 106 3.74 -4.42 -32.45
#